data_AF-A0A7Y5W8M1-F1
#
_entry.id   AF-A0A7Y5W8M1-F1
#
_cell.length_a   1.000
_cell.length_b   1.000
_cell.length_c   1.000
_cell.angle_alpha   90.00
_cell.angle_beta   90.00
_cell.angle_gamma   90.00
#
_symmetry.space_group_name_H-M   'P 1'
#
loop_
_entity.id
_entity.type
_entity.pdbx_description
1 polymer ?
#
loop_
_entity_poly.entity_id
_entity_poly.type
_entity_poly.pdbx_seq_one_letter_code
_entity_poly.pdbx_strand_id
1 'polypeptide(L)'
;MSSDIDLLGRAPVWRDYLTLLAREDLSFDHPPPLRGPAERTDAMRRAIDLLWSAFACQNISWIGFYEKTSGQDEMTLACREPKPACSPIGLHGMCGRGWQEKRPIIIADVATLGANYIACDPKDRSELVIPCIDDDGECWGVLDADSYETGAFDEHDAQGMTKLLIALGLTHKAMLIERPMRL
;
A
#
# COMPACT_ATOMS: atom_id res chain seq x y z
N MET A 1 -0.45 -29.56 -7.35
CA MET A 1 0.50 -29.01 -6.37
C MET A 1 1.23 -27.88 -7.05
N SER A 2 0.62 -26.69 -7.06
CA SER A 2 1.32 -25.49 -7.51
C SER A 2 2.35 -25.19 -6.42
N SER A 3 3.61 -25.02 -6.79
CA SER A 3 4.65 -24.67 -5.82
C SER A 3 4.30 -23.32 -5.22
N ASP A 4 3.92 -23.30 -3.94
CA ASP A 4 3.73 -22.09 -3.13
C ASP A 4 5.11 -21.47 -2.89
N ILE A 5 5.65 -20.83 -3.93
CA ILE A 5 6.88 -20.06 -3.87
C ILE A 5 6.58 -18.63 -4.31
N ASP A 6 7.14 -17.66 -3.59
CA ASP A 6 7.02 -16.24 -3.89
C ASP A 6 7.74 -15.88 -5.21
N LEU A 7 7.72 -14.59 -5.55
CA LEU A 7 8.35 -14.06 -6.77
C LEU A 7 9.86 -14.34 -6.88
N LEU A 8 10.49 -14.80 -5.80
CA LEU A 8 11.93 -15.04 -5.68
C LEU A 8 12.25 -16.51 -5.33
N GLY A 9 11.26 -17.40 -5.35
CA GLY A 9 11.46 -18.82 -5.07
C GLY A 9 11.54 -19.17 -3.57
N ARG A 10 11.16 -18.26 -2.67
CA ARG A 10 11.08 -18.51 -1.22
C ARG A 10 9.67 -18.97 -0.83
N ALA A 11 9.52 -19.54 0.36
CA ALA A 11 8.19 -19.77 0.90
C ALA A 11 7.46 -18.41 1.07
N PRO A 12 6.21 -18.27 0.60
CA PRO A 12 5.47 -17.02 0.74
C PRO A 12 5.29 -16.67 2.20
N VAL A 13 5.43 -15.38 2.52
CA VAL A 13 5.20 -14.88 3.86
C VAL A 13 3.71 -14.61 4.01
N TRP A 14 2.94 -15.66 4.29
CA TRP A 14 1.50 -15.53 4.45
C TRP A 14 1.16 -14.78 5.74
N ARG A 15 0.46 -13.66 5.61
CA ARG A 15 -0.06 -12.88 6.73
C ARG A 15 -1.55 -13.13 6.90
N ASP A 16 -2.00 -13.38 8.12
CA ASP A 16 -3.41 -13.65 8.34
C ASP A 16 -4.23 -12.35 8.47
N TYR A 17 -4.45 -11.69 7.33
CA TYR A 17 -5.25 -10.47 7.26
C TYR A 17 -6.69 -10.67 7.69
N LEU A 18 -7.27 -11.87 7.48
CA LEU A 18 -8.64 -12.14 7.90
C LEU A 18 -8.76 -12.20 9.42
N THR A 19 -7.81 -12.86 10.09
CA THR A 19 -7.73 -12.85 11.56
C THR A 19 -7.43 -11.45 12.09
N LEU A 20 -6.56 -10.67 11.43
CA LEU A 20 -6.34 -9.27 11.79
C LEU A 20 -7.65 -8.47 11.76
N LEU A 21 -8.41 -8.55 10.66
CA LEU A 21 -9.68 -7.85 10.53
C LEU A 21 -10.70 -8.29 11.58
N ALA A 22 -10.83 -9.61 11.80
CA ALA A 22 -11.74 -10.15 12.80
C ALA A 22 -11.40 -9.70 14.22
N ARG A 23 -10.10 -9.63 14.58
CA ARG A 23 -9.64 -9.15 15.89
C ARG A 23 -9.99 -7.69 16.13
N GLU A 24 -9.94 -6.88 15.08
CA GLU A 24 -10.18 -5.43 15.14
C GLU A 24 -11.65 -5.05 14.91
N ASP A 25 -12.55 -6.05 14.82
CA ASP A 25 -13.97 -5.89 14.47
C ASP A 25 -14.18 -5.09 13.18
N LEU A 26 -13.31 -5.34 12.18
CA LEU A 26 -13.32 -4.69 10.88
C LEU A 26 -13.94 -5.62 9.84
N SER A 27 -14.87 -5.09 9.06
CA SER A 27 -15.46 -5.79 7.91
C SER A 27 -15.28 -4.99 6.64
N PHE A 28 -14.64 -5.60 5.65
CA PHE A 28 -14.55 -5.01 4.32
C PHE A 28 -15.90 -5.07 3.59
N ASP A 29 -16.91 -5.81 4.09
CA ASP A 29 -18.24 -5.87 3.49
C ASP A 29 -19.09 -4.63 3.77
N HIS A 30 -18.87 -3.95 4.89
CA HIS A 30 -19.64 -2.78 5.30
C HIS A 30 -18.67 -1.70 5.81
N PRO A 31 -17.89 -1.09 4.90
CA PRO A 31 -16.89 -0.12 5.30
C PRO A 31 -17.55 1.17 5.84
N PRO A 32 -16.97 1.82 6.86
CA PRO A 32 -17.51 3.06 7.37
C PRO A 32 -17.34 4.19 6.34
N PRO A 33 -18.32 5.09 6.19
CA PRO A 33 -18.13 6.29 5.39
C PRO A 33 -17.15 7.23 6.10
N LEU A 34 -16.16 7.77 5.38
CA LEU A 34 -15.23 8.77 5.91
C LEU A 34 -15.76 10.19 5.63
N ARG A 35 -16.15 10.92 6.67
CA ARG A 35 -16.72 12.28 6.56
C ARG A 35 -15.64 13.33 6.68
N GLY A 36 -14.87 13.45 5.60
CA GLY A 36 -13.89 14.52 5.42
C GLY A 36 -12.48 14.22 5.95
N PRO A 37 -11.59 15.23 5.96
CA PRO A 37 -10.15 15.01 6.12
C PRO A 37 -9.71 14.46 7.48
N ALA A 38 -10.40 14.81 8.56
CA ALA A 38 -10.05 14.35 9.90
C ALA A 38 -10.30 12.84 10.06
N GLU A 39 -11.51 12.36 9.74
CA GLU A 39 -11.83 10.92 9.79
C GLU A 39 -10.94 10.10 8.85
N ARG A 40 -10.58 10.67 7.68
CA ARG A 40 -9.60 10.06 6.76
C ARG A 40 -8.20 9.93 7.37
N THR A 41 -7.74 10.98 8.05
CA THR A 41 -6.44 10.97 8.73
C THR A 41 -6.39 9.91 9.83
N ASP A 42 -7.46 9.80 10.62
CA ASP A 42 -7.60 8.78 11.67
C ASP A 42 -7.62 7.37 11.08
N ALA A 43 -8.34 7.16 9.97
CA ALA A 43 -8.35 5.89 9.25
C ALA A 43 -6.97 5.52 8.69
N MET A 44 -6.25 6.47 8.07
CA MET A 44 -4.88 6.25 7.58
C MET A 44 -3.94 5.87 8.73
N ARG A 45 -4.04 6.56 9.88
CA ARG A 45 -3.23 6.26 11.06
C ARG A 45 -3.53 4.86 11.58
N ARG A 46 -4.81 4.51 11.72
CA ARG A 46 -5.24 3.17 12.14
C ARG A 46 -4.73 2.08 11.17
N ALA A 47 -4.76 2.32 9.87
CA ALA A 47 -4.21 1.40 8.87
C ALA A 47 -2.71 1.17 9.10
N ILE A 48 -1.93 2.24 9.25
CA ILE A 48 -0.49 2.15 9.51
C ILE A 48 -0.20 1.37 10.79
N ASP A 49 -0.89 1.67 11.89
CA ASP A 49 -0.61 1.02 13.19
C ASP A 49 -0.89 -0.50 13.13
N LEU A 50 -2.00 -0.89 12.48
CA LEU A 50 -2.36 -2.30 12.31
C LEU A 50 -1.38 -3.03 11.39
N LEU A 51 -1.01 -2.42 10.27
CA LEU A 51 -0.06 -2.98 9.33
C LEU A 51 1.33 -3.10 9.98
N TRP A 52 1.86 -2.00 10.53
CA TRP A 52 3.16 -1.96 11.16
C TRP A 52 3.30 -3.03 12.27
N SER A 53 2.26 -3.19 13.09
CA SER A 53 2.20 -4.26 14.09
C SER A 53 2.18 -5.67 13.46
N ALA A 54 1.39 -5.88 12.40
CA ALA A 54 1.31 -7.16 11.68
C ALA A 54 2.63 -7.52 10.97
N PHE A 55 3.42 -6.52 10.58
CA PHE A 55 4.72 -6.67 9.93
C PHE A 55 5.91 -6.74 10.90
N ALA A 56 5.71 -6.63 12.22
CA ALA A 56 6.79 -6.45 13.20
C ALA A 56 7.90 -7.54 13.18
N CYS A 57 7.62 -8.73 12.66
CA CYS A 57 8.61 -9.81 12.50
C CYS A 57 9.34 -9.78 11.15
N GLN A 58 9.16 -8.74 10.35
CA GLN A 58 9.67 -8.62 8.98
C GLN A 58 10.38 -7.28 8.80
N ASN A 59 11.33 -7.24 7.89
CA ASN A 59 12.13 -6.05 7.61
C ASN A 59 11.38 -5.03 6.74
N ILE A 60 10.12 -4.74 7.08
CA ILE A 60 9.40 -3.58 6.53
C ILE A 60 10.09 -2.32 7.06
N SER A 61 10.50 -1.47 6.13
CA SER A 61 11.28 -0.27 6.42
C SER A 61 10.40 0.96 6.57
N TRP A 62 9.26 0.98 5.88
CA TRP A 62 8.38 2.13 5.82
C TRP A 62 6.95 1.76 5.41
N ILE A 63 5.96 2.46 5.97
CA ILE A 63 4.58 2.44 5.48
C ILE A 63 4.02 3.86 5.59
N GLY A 64 3.32 4.32 4.55
CA GLY A 64 2.64 5.60 4.60
C GLY A 64 1.65 5.84 3.49
N PHE A 65 1.08 7.04 3.51
CA PHE A 65 0.08 7.49 2.56
C PHE A 65 0.51 8.81 1.93
N TYR A 66 0.39 8.87 0.61
CA TYR A 66 0.52 10.08 -0.17
C TYR A 66 -0.86 10.49 -0.70
N GLU A 67 -1.24 11.75 -0.49
CA GLU A 67 -2.48 12.32 -1.01
C GLU A 67 -2.20 13.17 -2.24
N LYS A 68 -3.05 13.03 -3.26
CA LYS A 68 -2.98 13.83 -4.47
C LYS A 68 -3.26 15.29 -4.15
N THR A 69 -2.32 16.19 -4.48
CA THR A 69 -2.55 17.61 -4.26
C THR A 69 -3.48 18.16 -5.35
N SER A 70 -4.57 18.83 -4.93
CA SER A 70 -5.57 19.37 -5.86
C SER A 70 -4.94 20.43 -6.79
N GLY A 71 -5.15 20.27 -8.09
CA GLY A 71 -4.66 21.20 -9.12
C GLY A 71 -3.14 21.19 -9.38
N GLN A 72 -2.38 20.23 -8.84
CA GLN A 72 -0.92 20.14 -9.04
C GLN A 72 -0.50 18.72 -9.43
N ASP A 73 0.54 18.54 -10.23
CA ASP A 73 1.05 17.21 -10.62
C ASP A 73 1.98 16.58 -9.56
N GLU A 74 1.53 16.63 -8.31
CA GLU A 74 2.26 16.12 -7.15
C GLU A 74 1.33 15.49 -6.10
N MET A 75 1.95 14.77 -5.17
CA MET A 75 1.33 14.17 -4.00
C MET A 75 2.11 14.58 -2.75
N THR A 76 1.38 14.77 -1.64
CA THR A 76 1.94 15.18 -0.35
C THR A 76 1.84 14.03 0.65
N LEU A 77 2.89 13.81 1.43
CA LEU A 77 2.90 12.81 2.49
C LEU A 77 1.90 13.18 3.59
N ALA A 78 0.88 12.35 3.80
CA ALA A 78 -0.20 12.60 4.75
C ALA A 78 0.02 11.89 6.09
N CYS A 79 0.41 10.61 6.07
CA CYS A 79 0.48 9.77 7.26
C CYS A 79 1.55 8.68 7.05
N ARG A 80 2.37 8.36 8.06
CA ARG A 80 3.48 7.39 7.91
C ARG A 80 4.07 6.82 9.19
N GLU A 81 4.83 5.73 9.08
CA GLU A 81 5.70 5.13 10.11
C GLU A 81 7.00 4.60 9.46
N PRO A 82 8.19 4.73 10.07
CA PRO A 82 8.52 5.41 11.33
C PRO A 82 9.18 6.78 11.15
N LYS A 83 9.77 7.05 9.98
CA LYS A 83 10.56 8.26 9.69
C LYS A 83 9.98 9.03 8.51
N PRO A 84 10.14 10.36 8.44
CA PRO A 84 9.71 11.13 7.27
C PRO A 84 10.36 10.61 5.98
N ALA A 85 9.62 10.70 4.88
CA ALA A 85 10.07 10.39 3.52
C ALA A 85 10.05 11.65 2.65
N CYS A 86 10.45 11.54 1.38
CA CYS A 86 10.41 12.65 0.43
C CYS A 86 8.97 13.17 0.29
N SER A 87 8.77 14.49 0.37
CA SER A 87 7.47 15.14 0.19
C SER A 87 7.67 16.61 -0.19
N PRO A 88 6.93 17.15 -1.17
CA PRO A 88 6.03 16.44 -2.08
C PRO A 88 6.80 15.50 -3.04
N ILE A 89 6.08 14.55 -3.63
CA ILE A 89 6.57 13.71 -4.74
C ILE A 89 5.76 14.03 -6.00
N GLY A 90 6.37 13.98 -7.17
CA GLY A 90 5.62 14.15 -8.43
C GLY A 90 4.78 12.92 -8.77
N LEU A 91 3.90 13.02 -9.77
CA LEU A 91 3.15 11.86 -10.31
C LEU A 91 3.99 10.91 -11.18
N HIS A 92 5.30 10.86 -10.94
CA HIS A 92 6.23 9.90 -11.54
C HIS A 92 6.63 8.86 -10.51
N GLY A 93 7.37 7.83 -10.94
CA GLY A 93 7.72 6.71 -10.07
C GLY A 93 6.53 5.79 -9.78
N MET A 94 6.65 4.98 -8.75
CA MET A 94 5.74 3.85 -8.51
C MET A 94 4.45 4.29 -7.80
N CYS A 95 4.54 5.18 -6.81
CA CYS A 95 3.39 5.89 -6.26
C CYS A 95 2.55 6.59 -7.35
N GLY A 96 3.20 7.37 -8.22
CA GLY A 96 2.53 8.07 -9.33
C GLY A 96 1.87 7.10 -10.31
N ARG A 97 2.56 6.01 -10.68
CA ARG A 97 2.00 4.96 -11.54
C ARG A 97 0.79 4.27 -10.88
N GLY A 98 0.86 3.93 -9.60
CA GLY A 98 -0.24 3.31 -8.86
C GLY A 98 -1.48 4.21 -8.83
N TRP A 99 -1.26 5.53 -8.65
CA TRP A 99 -2.31 6.54 -8.73
C TRP A 99 -2.95 6.64 -10.13
N GLN A 100 -2.13 6.68 -11.19
CA GLN A 100 -2.60 6.81 -12.58
C GLN A 100 -3.35 5.57 -13.07
N GLU A 101 -2.80 4.38 -12.79
CA GLU A 101 -3.33 3.11 -13.30
C GLU A 101 -4.49 2.59 -12.45
N LYS A 102 -4.73 3.17 -11.27
CA LYS A 102 -5.75 2.74 -10.29
C LYS A 102 -5.67 1.23 -10.00
N ARG A 103 -4.44 0.71 -9.94
CA ARG A 103 -4.14 -0.71 -9.70
C ARG A 103 -3.02 -0.88 -8.68
N PRO A 104 -3.07 -1.90 -7.80
CA PRO A 104 -1.96 -2.20 -6.91
C PRO A 104 -0.70 -2.54 -7.71
N ILE A 105 0.46 -2.18 -7.19
CA ILE A 105 1.76 -2.46 -7.81
C ILE A 105 2.64 -3.18 -6.81
N ILE A 106 3.13 -4.36 -7.19
CA ILE A 106 4.10 -5.13 -6.42
C ILE A 106 5.43 -5.03 -7.14
N ILE A 107 6.46 -4.55 -6.46
CA ILE A 107 7.83 -4.48 -6.94
C ILE A 107 8.66 -5.47 -6.12
N ALA A 108 9.05 -6.59 -6.74
CA ALA A 108 9.78 -7.64 -6.02
C ALA A 108 11.23 -7.26 -5.73
N ASP A 109 11.87 -6.52 -6.64
CA ASP A 109 13.21 -5.98 -6.41
C ASP A 109 13.36 -4.63 -7.11
N VAL A 110 13.43 -3.54 -6.35
CA VAL A 110 13.55 -2.17 -6.89
C VAL A 110 14.80 -2.00 -7.77
N ALA A 111 15.85 -2.80 -7.54
CA ALA A 111 17.06 -2.77 -8.34
C ALA A 111 16.80 -3.16 -9.82
N THR A 112 15.72 -3.88 -10.10
CA THR A 112 15.35 -4.30 -11.47
C THR A 112 14.75 -3.15 -12.29
N LEU A 113 14.28 -2.08 -11.64
CA LEU A 113 13.66 -0.93 -12.27
C LEU A 113 14.67 0.01 -12.95
N GLY A 114 15.98 -0.20 -12.70
CA GLY A 114 17.07 0.52 -13.35
C GLY A 114 17.12 2.01 -12.99
N ALA A 115 17.72 2.82 -13.87
CA ALA A 115 17.97 4.24 -13.63
C ALA A 115 16.70 5.11 -13.51
N ASN A 116 15.52 4.56 -13.81
CA ASN A 116 14.24 5.27 -13.76
C ASN A 116 13.58 5.19 -12.38
N TYR A 117 14.19 4.50 -11.42
CA TYR A 117 13.71 4.40 -10.04
C TYR A 117 14.72 5.02 -9.09
N ILE A 118 14.26 6.03 -8.34
CA ILE A 118 15.04 6.66 -7.27
C ILE A 118 14.30 6.33 -5.97
N ALA A 119 14.85 5.38 -5.22
CA ALA A 119 14.34 5.03 -3.90
C ALA A 119 14.47 6.23 -2.94
N CYS A 120 13.47 6.44 -2.08
CA CYS A 120 13.57 7.45 -1.03
C CYS A 120 14.62 7.06 0.03
N ASP A 121 14.70 5.77 0.39
CA ASP A 121 15.83 5.20 1.12
C ASP A 121 16.64 4.27 0.19
N PRO A 122 17.96 4.49 0.02
CA PRO A 122 18.80 3.64 -0.81
C PRO A 122 18.91 2.17 -0.34
N LYS A 123 18.44 1.85 0.86
CA LYS A 123 18.40 0.48 1.39
C LYS A 123 17.16 -0.29 1.00
N ASP A 124 16.09 0.37 0.55
CA ASP A 124 14.86 -0.31 0.19
C ASP A 124 15.09 -1.22 -1.02
N ARG A 125 14.43 -2.38 -0.98
CA ARG A 125 14.60 -3.49 -1.92
C ARG A 125 13.30 -3.95 -2.53
N SER A 126 12.16 -3.81 -1.87
CA SER A 126 10.84 -4.07 -2.47
C SER A 126 9.83 -3.04 -2.00
N GLU A 127 8.78 -2.85 -2.79
CA GLU A 127 7.75 -1.82 -2.60
C GLU A 127 6.37 -2.39 -2.98
N LEU A 128 5.34 -2.02 -2.23
CA LEU A 128 3.94 -2.29 -2.53
C LEU A 128 3.12 -0.99 -2.48
N VAL A 129 2.59 -0.61 -3.63
CA VAL A 129 1.71 0.57 -3.78
C VAL A 129 0.26 0.11 -3.92
N ILE A 130 -0.65 0.66 -3.13
CA ILE A 130 -2.09 0.39 -3.21
C ILE A 130 -2.85 1.72 -3.40
N PRO A 131 -3.59 1.90 -4.50
CA PRO A 131 -4.35 3.11 -4.73
C PRO A 131 -5.56 3.22 -3.80
N CYS A 132 -5.82 4.45 -3.37
CA CYS A 132 -6.95 4.81 -2.53
C CYS A 132 -8.01 5.48 -3.40
N ILE A 133 -9.11 4.77 -3.63
CA ILE A 133 -10.19 5.14 -4.54
C ILE A 133 -11.41 5.59 -3.74
N ASP A 134 -12.02 6.71 -4.11
CA ASP A 134 -13.30 7.15 -3.54
C ASP A 134 -14.50 6.44 -4.19
N ASP A 135 -15.70 6.68 -3.65
CA ASP A 135 -16.92 6.06 -4.16
C ASP A 135 -17.28 6.52 -5.60
N ASP A 136 -16.77 7.69 -6.02
CA ASP A 136 -16.94 8.23 -7.37
C ASP A 136 -15.94 7.61 -8.37
N GLY A 137 -15.02 6.75 -7.89
CA GLY A 137 -14.02 6.06 -8.68
C GLY A 137 -12.74 6.86 -8.92
N GLU A 138 -12.58 8.02 -8.29
CA GLU A 138 -11.37 8.83 -8.37
C GLU A 138 -10.30 8.37 -7.39
N CYS A 139 -9.06 8.36 -7.86
CA CYS A 139 -7.92 8.03 -7.02
C CYS A 139 -7.51 9.29 -6.27
N TRP A 140 -7.68 9.32 -4.96
CA TRP A 140 -7.34 10.48 -4.14
C TRP A 140 -5.94 10.37 -3.53
N GLY A 141 -5.34 9.18 -3.53
CA GLY A 141 -4.04 8.94 -2.94
C GLY A 141 -3.55 7.51 -3.14
N VAL A 142 -2.44 7.17 -2.51
CA VAL A 142 -1.90 5.81 -2.46
C VAL A 142 -1.43 5.50 -1.03
N LEU A 143 -1.57 4.24 -0.62
CA LEU A 143 -0.73 3.64 0.40
C LEU A 143 0.55 3.16 -0.29
N ASP A 144 1.69 3.41 0.35
CA ASP A 144 3.00 2.94 -0.07
C ASP A 144 3.70 2.24 1.11
N ALA A 145 4.36 1.12 0.81
CA ALA A 145 4.98 0.25 1.79
C ALA A 145 6.30 -0.31 1.24
N ASP A 146 7.40 -0.04 1.95
CA ASP A 146 8.74 -0.42 1.55
C ASP A 146 9.33 -1.49 2.48
N SER A 147 10.30 -2.23 1.96
CA SER A 147 11.10 -3.18 2.74
C SER A 147 12.56 -3.19 2.33
N TYR A 148 13.45 -3.42 3.31
CA TYR A 148 14.86 -3.70 3.06
C TYR A 148 15.11 -5.10 2.47
N GLU A 149 14.08 -5.95 2.40
CA GLU A 149 14.16 -7.26 1.76
C GLU A 149 13.56 -7.22 0.36
N THR A 150 14.12 -8.00 -0.56
CA THR A 150 13.48 -8.27 -1.84
C THR A 150 12.26 -9.18 -1.61
N GLY A 151 11.22 -9.01 -2.42
CA GLY A 151 10.02 -9.83 -2.43
C GLY A 151 9.25 -9.85 -1.10
N ALA A 152 9.34 -8.78 -0.30
CA ALA A 152 8.66 -8.73 1.00
C ALA A 152 7.12 -8.74 0.86
N PHE A 153 6.64 -8.37 -0.33
CA PHE A 153 5.22 -8.29 -0.68
C PHE A 153 4.89 -9.20 -1.86
N ASP A 154 3.72 -9.83 -1.79
CA ASP A 154 3.15 -10.63 -2.87
C ASP A 154 1.67 -10.25 -3.14
N GLU A 155 0.98 -11.06 -3.96
CA GLU A 155 -0.44 -10.84 -4.25
C GLU A 155 -1.35 -11.02 -3.05
N HIS A 156 -0.97 -11.89 -2.11
CA HIS A 156 -1.73 -12.08 -0.88
C HIS A 156 -1.65 -10.82 -0.01
N ASP A 157 -0.49 -10.19 0.05
CA ASP A 157 -0.32 -8.90 0.73
C ASP A 157 -1.09 -7.78 0.05
N ALA A 158 -0.98 -7.68 -1.28
CA ALA A 158 -1.73 -6.68 -2.04
C ALA A 158 -3.25 -6.83 -1.80
N GLN A 159 -3.78 -8.06 -1.83
CA GLN A 159 -5.20 -8.30 -1.55
C GLN A 159 -5.57 -8.07 -0.09
N GLY A 160 -4.74 -8.54 0.85
CA GLY A 160 -5.00 -8.43 2.29
C GLY A 160 -4.97 -6.99 2.79
N MET A 161 -3.96 -6.23 2.38
CA MET A 161 -3.86 -4.81 2.68
C MET A 161 -4.98 -4.02 2.00
N THR A 162 -5.35 -4.34 0.75
CA THR A 162 -6.51 -3.72 0.09
C THR A 162 -7.81 -3.97 0.89
N LYS A 163 -8.04 -5.18 1.40
CA LYS A 163 -9.20 -5.48 2.27
C LYS A 163 -9.19 -4.65 3.55
N LEU A 164 -8.01 -4.44 4.17
CA LEU A 164 -7.90 -3.57 5.34
C LEU A 164 -8.23 -2.12 5.01
N LEU A 165 -7.71 -1.59 3.90
CA LEU A 165 -8.03 -0.24 3.46
C LEU A 165 -9.52 -0.08 3.16
N ILE A 166 -10.15 -1.08 2.52
CA ILE A 166 -11.59 -1.10 2.31
C ILE A 166 -12.31 -1.08 3.65
N ALA A 167 -11.98 -1.98 4.58
CA ALA A 167 -12.65 -2.06 5.89
C ALA A 167 -12.53 -0.77 6.73
N LEU A 168 -11.54 0.08 6.41
CA LEU A 168 -11.34 1.40 7.03
C LEU A 168 -11.93 2.56 6.20
N GLY A 169 -12.58 2.28 5.06
CA GLY A 169 -13.18 3.28 4.17
C GLY A 169 -12.19 4.07 3.31
N LEU A 170 -10.92 3.64 3.25
CA LEU A 170 -9.84 4.34 2.54
C LEU A 170 -9.79 4.02 1.05
N THR A 171 -10.36 2.88 0.61
CA THR A 171 -10.44 2.54 -0.81
C THR A 171 -11.72 1.77 -1.10
N HIS A 172 -12.13 1.76 -2.37
CA HIS A 172 -13.37 1.15 -2.81
C HIS A 172 -13.21 -0.36 -3.08
N LYS A 173 -14.28 -1.14 -2.86
CA LYS A 173 -14.31 -2.60 -3.08
C LYS A 173 -13.97 -3.04 -4.50
N ALA A 174 -14.18 -2.15 -5.48
CA ALA A 174 -13.77 -2.40 -6.87
C ALA A 174 -12.27 -2.71 -6.98
N MET A 175 -11.45 -2.28 -6.02
CA MET A 175 -10.02 -2.64 -6.00
C MET A 175 -9.76 -4.14 -5.80
N LEU A 176 -10.73 -4.92 -5.31
CA LEU A 176 -10.55 -6.37 -5.14
C LEU A 176 -10.60 -7.16 -6.45
N ILE A 177 -11.17 -6.60 -7.52
CA ILE A 177 -11.19 -7.24 -8.84
C ILE A 177 -9.96 -6.88 -9.68
N GLU A 178 -9.24 -5.83 -9.29
CA GLU A 178 -8.05 -5.38 -9.98
C GLU A 178 -6.85 -6.28 -9.65
N ARG A 179 -6.25 -6.87 -10.69
CA ARG A 179 -5.05 -7.68 -10.50
C ARG A 179 -3.84 -6.77 -10.26
N PRO A 180 -3.02 -7.02 -9.22
CA PRO A 180 -1.80 -6.27 -9.03
C PRO A 180 -0.90 -6.33 -10.27
N MET A 181 -0.30 -5.21 -10.62
CA MET A 181 0.82 -5.19 -11.56
C MET A 181 2.07 -5.68 -10.84
N ARG A 182 2.78 -6.62 -11.46
CA ARG A 182 4.04 -7.14 -10.93
C ARG A 182 5.17 -6.56 -11.76
N LEU A 183 6.11 -5.89 -11.10
CA LEU A 183 7.29 -5.26 -11.69
C LEU A 183 8.57 -5.89 -11.13
#